data_AF-A0A1H5HAN4-F1
#
_entry.id   AF-A0A1H5HAN4-F1
#
_cell.length_a   1.000
_cell.length_b   1.000
_cell.length_c   1.000
_cell.angle_alpha   90.00
_cell.angle_beta   90.00
_cell.angle_gamma   90.00
#
_symmetry.space_group_name_H-M   'P 1'
#
loop_
_entity.id
_entity.type
_entity.pdbx_description
1 polymer ?
#
loop_
_entity_poly.entity_id
_entity_poly.type
_entity_poly.pdbx_seq_one_letter_code
_entity_poly.pdbx_strand_id
1 'polypeptide(L)'
;MPEGVQRGPSEADTWEWMRGMWQRADPAPTGLVDSVIAAIAAEDLDAELLSLRPAELAGVRGEGAQVLEFTSDSLTLVLRLGQDDDGSRRVDGWAEGIREVALVNEEWSRTVQVSAAGRFEFDKVPSGPVRLRLRSDEGAYLTPGFEV
;
A
#
# COMPACT_ATOMS: atom_id res chain seq x y z
N MET A 1 -49.00 -16.24 40.63
CA MET A 1 -48.17 -16.97 39.65
C MET A 1 -47.43 -15.92 38.83
N PRO A 2 -46.13 -15.65 39.02
CA PRO A 2 -45.43 -14.76 38.10
C PRO A 2 -44.93 -15.56 36.89
N GLU A 3 -45.23 -15.07 35.69
CA GLU A 3 -44.76 -15.58 34.41
C GLU A 3 -43.25 -15.36 34.28
N GLY A 4 -42.53 -16.42 33.91
CA GLY A 4 -41.08 -16.37 33.73
C GLY A 4 -40.71 -15.58 32.47
N VAL A 5 -40.01 -14.46 32.65
CA VAL A 5 -39.34 -13.75 31.55
C VAL A 5 -38.29 -14.67 30.93
N GLN A 6 -38.53 -15.12 29.69
CA GLN A 6 -37.54 -15.84 28.90
C GLN A 6 -36.39 -14.87 28.60
N ARG A 7 -35.21 -15.06 29.20
CA ARG A 7 -34.01 -14.30 28.81
C ARG A 7 -33.60 -14.78 27.41
N GLY A 8 -33.49 -13.84 26.47
CA GLY A 8 -32.94 -14.11 25.13
C GLY A 8 -31.49 -14.60 25.18
N PRO A 9 -30.94 -15.06 24.05
CA PRO A 9 -29.55 -15.52 23.98
C PRO A 9 -28.61 -14.44 24.50
N SER A 10 -27.55 -14.87 25.20
CA SER A 10 -26.52 -13.94 25.63
C SER A 10 -25.77 -13.39 24.43
N GLU A 11 -25.11 -12.25 24.61
CA GLU A 11 -24.27 -11.65 23.57
C GLU A 11 -23.19 -12.63 23.06
N ALA A 12 -22.61 -13.45 23.95
CA ALA A 12 -21.66 -14.49 23.59
C ALA A 12 -22.28 -15.56 22.69
N ASP A 13 -23.51 -16.00 22.99
CA ASP A 13 -24.24 -16.98 22.17
C ASP A 13 -24.53 -16.41 20.77
N THR A 14 -24.86 -15.12 20.70
CA THR A 14 -25.05 -14.39 19.43
C THR A 14 -23.75 -14.34 18.62
N TRP A 15 -22.63 -13.99 19.25
CA TRP A 15 -21.33 -13.94 18.57
C TRP A 15 -20.88 -15.30 18.05
N GLU A 16 -21.08 -16.35 18.83
CA GLU A 16 -20.72 -17.71 18.43
C GLU A 16 -21.59 -18.21 17.28
N TRP A 17 -22.89 -17.92 17.31
CA TRP A 17 -23.80 -18.21 16.21
C TRP A 17 -23.42 -17.45 14.93
N MET A 18 -23.11 -16.16 15.02
CA MET A 18 -22.68 -15.36 13.86
C MET A 18 -21.37 -15.88 13.26
N ARG A 19 -20.40 -16.24 14.11
CA ARG A 19 -19.13 -16.84 13.65
C ARG A 19 -19.39 -18.15 12.91
N GLY A 20 -20.22 -19.03 13.47
CA GLY A 20 -20.58 -20.29 12.85
C GLY A 20 -21.35 -20.12 11.53
N MET A 21 -22.21 -19.11 11.42
CA MET A 21 -22.88 -18.76 10.16
C MET A 21 -21.87 -18.39 9.08
N TRP A 22 -20.95 -17.45 9.38
CA TRP A 22 -19.97 -16.98 8.40
C TRP A 22 -18.97 -18.06 7.97
N GLN A 23 -18.53 -18.94 8.87
CA GLN A 23 -17.68 -20.07 8.50
C GLN A 23 -18.30 -20.99 7.45
N ARG A 24 -19.63 -21.06 7.37
CA ARG A 24 -20.35 -21.86 6.36
C ARG A 24 -20.67 -21.05 5.10
N ALA A 25 -21.03 -19.78 5.25
CA ALA A 25 -21.42 -18.93 4.14
C ALA A 25 -20.21 -18.46 3.32
N ASP A 26 -19.07 -18.21 3.98
CA ASP A 26 -17.83 -17.72 3.39
C ASP A 26 -16.63 -18.47 4.00
N PRO A 27 -16.43 -19.76 3.65
CA PRO A 27 -15.28 -20.51 4.12
C PRO A 27 -14.00 -19.96 3.47
N ALA A 28 -12.92 -19.90 4.25
CA ALA A 28 -11.62 -19.53 3.71
C ALA A 28 -11.26 -20.46 2.53
N PRO A 29 -10.79 -19.91 1.38
CA PRO A 29 -10.36 -20.72 0.25
C PRO A 29 -9.33 -21.76 0.65
N THR A 30 -9.45 -22.97 0.09
CA THR A 30 -8.47 -24.03 0.30
C THR A 30 -7.08 -23.56 -0.11
N GLY A 31 -6.10 -23.71 0.78
CA GLY A 31 -4.71 -23.31 0.52
C GLY A 31 -4.42 -21.82 0.69
N LEU A 32 -5.37 -21.00 1.18
CA LEU A 32 -5.14 -19.58 1.45
C LEU A 32 -3.97 -19.36 2.41
N VAL A 33 -3.86 -20.18 3.46
CA VAL A 33 -2.77 -20.05 4.43
C VAL A 33 -1.42 -20.30 3.75
N ASP A 34 -1.31 -21.37 2.97
CA ASP A 34 -0.08 -21.72 2.26
C ASP A 34 0.27 -20.68 1.19
N SER A 35 -0.73 -20.14 0.47
CA SER A 35 -0.50 -19.11 -0.54
C SER A 35 -0.03 -17.80 0.10
N VAL A 36 -0.60 -17.41 1.24
CA VAL A 36 -0.14 -16.23 2.01
C VAL A 36 1.27 -16.45 2.55
N ILE A 37 1.59 -17.62 3.10
CA ILE A 37 2.94 -17.93 3.59
C ILE A 37 3.95 -17.92 2.43
N ALA A 38 3.60 -18.50 1.30
CA ALA A 38 4.46 -18.51 0.12
C ALA A 38 4.68 -17.09 -0.44
N ALA A 39 3.65 -16.25 -0.47
CA ALA A 39 3.75 -14.86 -0.88
C ALA A 39 4.64 -14.06 0.09
N ILE A 40 4.43 -14.22 1.39
CA ILE A 40 5.25 -13.61 2.45
C ILE A 40 6.72 -14.05 2.31
N ALA A 41 6.99 -15.33 2.10
CA ALA A 41 8.35 -15.85 1.92
C ALA A 41 9.01 -15.41 0.60
N ALA A 42 8.22 -15.07 -0.43
CA ALA A 42 8.70 -14.53 -1.69
C ALA A 42 8.97 -13.02 -1.63
N GLU A 43 8.33 -12.31 -0.68
CA GLU A 43 8.59 -10.90 -0.39
C GLU A 43 9.87 -10.73 0.44
N ASP A 44 10.54 -9.59 0.26
CA ASP A 44 11.71 -9.20 1.05
C ASP A 44 11.20 -8.66 2.41
N LEU A 45 10.93 -9.56 3.36
CA LEU A 45 10.31 -9.22 4.66
C LEU A 45 11.17 -8.33 5.56
N ASP A 46 12.45 -8.18 5.24
CA ASP A 46 13.35 -7.24 5.88
C ASP A 46 13.13 -5.80 5.37
N ALA A 47 12.24 -5.60 4.40
CA ALA A 47 11.91 -4.28 3.89
C ALA A 47 11.11 -3.46 4.91
N GLU A 48 11.61 -2.26 5.19
CA GLU A 48 10.94 -1.32 6.09
C GLU A 48 9.75 -0.66 5.37
N LEU A 49 8.57 -0.71 6.02
CA LEU A 49 7.34 -0.14 5.46
C LEU A 49 7.25 1.35 5.79
N LEU A 50 7.23 2.19 4.77
CA LEU A 50 7.01 3.62 4.91
C LEU A 50 5.54 3.89 5.23
N SER A 51 5.27 4.98 5.94
CA SER A 51 3.92 5.47 6.20
C SER A 51 3.61 6.67 5.33
N LEU A 52 2.45 6.67 4.66
CA LEU A 52 1.98 7.85 3.92
C LEU A 52 1.56 8.94 4.90
N ARG A 53 2.21 10.09 4.83
CA ARG A 53 1.84 11.30 5.56
C ARG A 53 0.85 12.12 4.73
N PRO A 54 -0.21 12.67 5.35
CA PRO A 54 -1.03 13.67 4.67
C PRO A 54 -0.17 14.90 4.44
N ALA A 55 0.14 15.21 3.18
CA ALA A 55 0.69 16.50 2.82
C ALA A 55 -0.37 17.57 3.15
N GLU A 56 0.01 18.65 3.85
CA GLU A 56 -0.89 19.80 4.00
C GLU A 56 -1.18 20.39 2.62
N LEU A 57 -2.31 19.99 2.03
CA LEU A 57 -2.78 20.47 0.74
C LEU A 57 -3.26 21.91 0.93
N ALA A 58 -2.34 22.87 0.85
CA ALA A 58 -2.67 24.28 0.71
C ALA A 58 -3.36 24.49 -0.64
N GLY A 59 -4.69 24.35 -0.65
CA GLY A 59 -5.63 24.82 -1.67
C GLY A 59 -5.19 24.68 -3.12
N VAL A 60 -5.42 23.52 -3.74
CA VAL A 60 -5.42 23.38 -5.20
C VAL A 60 -6.75 22.83 -5.68
N ARG A 61 -7.67 23.74 -6.03
CA ARG A 61 -8.76 23.46 -6.96
C ARG A 61 -8.19 23.70 -8.37
N GLY A 62 -7.79 22.62 -9.05
CA GLY A 62 -7.41 22.63 -10.47
C GLY A 62 -6.06 21.98 -10.75
N GLU A 63 -6.05 21.03 -11.72
CA GLU A 63 -4.96 20.62 -12.64
C GLU A 63 -3.49 20.73 -12.16
N GLY A 64 -3.23 20.50 -10.86
CA GLY A 64 -1.92 20.62 -10.24
C GLY A 64 -1.32 19.26 -9.92
N ALA A 65 0.01 19.18 -9.96
CA ALA A 65 0.72 17.96 -9.57
C ALA A 65 0.46 17.63 -8.09
N GLN A 66 0.03 16.39 -7.81
CA GLN A 66 -0.22 15.89 -6.47
C GLN A 66 1.10 15.50 -5.81
N VAL A 67 1.33 15.93 -4.57
CA VAL A 67 2.54 15.60 -3.80
C VAL A 67 2.19 14.61 -2.69
N LEU A 68 2.96 13.53 -2.59
CA LEU A 68 2.84 12.51 -1.55
C LEU A 68 4.16 12.44 -0.77
N GLU A 69 4.07 12.28 0.54
CA GLU A 69 5.25 12.08 1.40
C GLU A 69 5.11 10.76 2.14
N PHE A 70 6.12 9.91 2.01
CA PHE A 70 6.22 8.64 2.71
C PHE A 70 7.42 8.69 3.66
N THR A 71 7.21 8.33 4.92
CA THR A 71 8.26 8.43 5.95
C THR A 71 8.33 7.17 6.79
N SER A 72 9.53 6.82 7.22
CA SER A 72 9.80 5.91 8.32
C SER A 72 10.83 6.54 9.27
N ASP A 73 11.42 5.74 10.17
CA ASP A 73 12.44 6.24 11.09
C ASP A 73 13.78 6.51 10.37
N SER A 74 14.03 5.83 9.25
CA SER A 74 15.29 5.82 8.51
C SER A 74 15.22 6.49 7.14
N LEU A 75 14.02 6.68 6.57
CA LEU A 75 13.84 7.18 5.20
C LEU A 75 12.67 8.16 5.07
N THR A 76 12.92 9.25 4.33
CA THR A 76 11.89 10.15 3.82
C THR A 76 11.89 10.10 2.29
N LEU A 77 10.72 9.80 1.72
CA LEU A 77 10.47 9.76 0.29
C LEU A 77 9.40 10.79 -0.07
N VAL A 78 9.74 11.72 -0.97
CA VAL A 78 8.77 12.66 -1.52
C VAL A 78 8.49 12.27 -2.96
N LEU A 79 7.21 12.15 -3.31
CA LEU A 79 6.74 11.91 -4.67
C LEU A 79 5.93 13.09 -5.17
N ARG A 80 6.07 13.36 -6.47
CA ARG A 80 5.24 14.30 -7.21
C ARG A 80 4.64 13.57 -8.40
N LEU A 81 3.31 13.59 -8.46
CA LEU A 81 2.51 13.01 -9.53
C LEU A 81 2.03 14.13 -10.46
N GLY A 82 2.62 14.22 -11.64
CA GLY A 82 2.16 15.09 -12.73
C GLY A 82 1.14 14.38 -13.63
N GLN A 83 0.25 15.13 -14.25
CA GLN A 83 -0.58 14.63 -15.34
C GLN A 83 0.04 15.00 -16.68
N ASP A 84 0.07 14.04 -17.60
CA ASP A 84 0.48 14.24 -18.99
C ASP A 84 -0.75 14.35 -19.90
N ASP A 85 -0.59 15.01 -21.05
CA ASP A 85 -1.69 15.31 -22.00
C ASP A 85 -2.36 14.05 -22.59
N ASP A 86 -1.66 12.91 -22.58
CA ASP A 86 -2.15 11.63 -23.09
C ASP A 86 -2.96 10.82 -22.06
N GLY A 87 -3.19 11.38 -20.88
CA GLY A 87 -3.93 10.74 -19.77
C GLY A 87 -3.08 9.80 -18.92
N SER A 88 -1.79 9.63 -19.24
CA SER A 88 -0.83 9.00 -18.34
C SER A 88 -0.32 10.00 -17.30
N ARG A 89 0.42 9.51 -16.32
CA ARG A 89 1.06 10.35 -15.30
C ARG A 89 2.56 10.22 -15.30
N ARG A 90 3.22 11.31 -14.89
CA ARG A 90 4.63 11.34 -14.53
C ARG A 90 4.77 11.19 -13.03
N VAL A 91 5.64 10.30 -12.60
CA VAL A 91 6.00 10.10 -11.19
C VAL A 91 7.43 10.55 -11.00
N ASP A 92 7.64 11.72 -10.42
CA ASP A 92 8.95 12.17 -9.96
C ASP A 92 9.11 11.85 -8.48
N GLY A 93 10.30 11.42 -8.06
CA GLY A 93 10.57 11.13 -6.65
C GLY A 93 11.95 11.56 -6.19
N TRP A 94 12.04 11.81 -4.88
CA TRP A 94 13.27 12.18 -4.17
C TRP A 94 13.41 11.35 -2.89
N ALA A 95 14.51 10.63 -2.78
CA ALA A 95 14.92 9.89 -1.59
C ALA A 95 16.45 9.80 -1.53
N GLU A 96 17.03 10.09 -0.37
CA GLU A 96 18.46 9.95 -0.13
C GLU A 96 18.82 8.50 0.24
N GLY A 97 20.06 8.09 -0.04
CA GLY A 97 20.55 6.75 0.32
C GLY A 97 19.97 5.58 -0.50
N ILE A 98 19.04 5.86 -1.41
CA ILE A 98 18.44 4.86 -2.30
C ILE A 98 19.26 4.76 -3.59
N ARG A 99 19.44 3.54 -4.09
CA ARG A 99 20.13 3.21 -5.34
C ARG A 99 19.17 2.92 -6.47
N GLU A 100 18.10 2.21 -6.15
CA GLU A 100 17.16 1.69 -7.13
C GLU A 100 15.74 1.83 -6.60
N VAL A 101 14.83 2.16 -7.51
CA VAL A 101 13.39 2.21 -7.23
C VAL A 101 12.65 1.40 -8.29
N ALA A 102 11.80 0.51 -7.85
CA ALA A 102 10.85 -0.22 -8.69
C ALA A 102 9.42 0.27 -8.43
N LEU A 103 8.73 0.68 -9.49
CA LEU A 103 7.30 0.94 -9.50
C LEU A 103 6.60 -0.34 -9.95
N VAL A 104 5.70 -0.86 -9.12
CA VAL A 104 5.11 -2.19 -9.28
C VAL A 104 3.60 -2.08 -9.17
N ASN A 105 2.89 -2.77 -10.06
CA ASN A 105 1.47 -3.09 -9.91
C ASN A 105 1.26 -4.61 -10.05
N GLU A 106 0.00 -5.06 -10.17
CA GLU A 106 -0.31 -6.49 -10.29
C GLU A 106 0.17 -7.13 -11.61
N GLU A 107 0.39 -6.34 -12.66
CA GLU A 107 0.66 -6.83 -14.03
C GLU A 107 2.09 -6.58 -14.50
N TRP A 108 2.75 -5.53 -14.00
CA TRP A 108 4.04 -5.06 -14.47
C TRP A 108 4.89 -4.46 -13.35
N SER A 109 6.19 -4.42 -13.61
CA SER A 109 7.16 -3.66 -12.81
C SER A 109 8.09 -2.87 -13.71
N ARG A 110 8.41 -1.64 -13.31
CA ARG A 110 9.40 -0.78 -13.96
C ARG A 110 10.42 -0.36 -12.93
N THR A 111 11.70 -0.47 -13.27
CA THR A 111 12.80 -0.17 -12.36
C THR A 111 13.66 0.95 -12.93
N VAL A 112 14.06 1.89 -12.08
CA VAL A 112 14.98 2.99 -12.42
C VAL A 112 16.06 3.11 -11.36
N GLN A 113 17.24 3.58 -11.79
CA GLN A 113 18.31 3.95 -10.86
C GLN A 113 18.06 5.35 -10.32
N VAL A 114 18.36 5.55 -9.04
CA VAL A 114 18.30 6.85 -8.41
C VAL A 114 19.58 7.61 -8.73
N SER A 115 19.44 8.87 -9.12
CA SER A 115 20.57 9.74 -9.38
C SER A 115 21.38 10.03 -8.10
N ALA A 116 22.62 10.52 -8.26
CA ALA A 116 23.46 10.92 -7.13
C ALA A 116 22.82 12.02 -6.23
N ALA A 117 21.85 12.76 -6.75
CA ALA A 117 21.08 13.76 -5.99
C ALA A 117 19.81 13.19 -5.32
N GLY A 118 19.64 11.86 -5.31
CA GLY A 118 18.46 11.20 -4.73
C GLY A 118 17.20 11.27 -5.59
N ARG A 119 17.27 11.82 -6.81
CA ARG A 119 16.11 11.96 -7.71
C ARG A 119 15.95 10.77 -8.63
N PHE A 120 14.70 10.37 -8.88
CA PHE A 120 14.30 9.41 -9.92
C PHE A 120 13.00 9.85 -10.60
N GLU A 121 12.70 9.28 -11.77
CA GLU A 121 11.50 9.59 -12.53
C GLU A 121 10.94 8.37 -13.28
N PHE A 122 9.62 8.31 -13.40
CA PHE A 122 8.89 7.41 -14.28
C PHE A 122 7.96 8.24 -15.17
N ASP A 123 8.21 8.23 -16.48
CA ASP A 123 7.29 8.82 -17.46
C ASP A 123 6.25 7.80 -17.94
N LYS A 124 5.10 8.30 -18.37
CA LYS A 124 4.01 7.52 -18.98
C LYS A 124 3.55 6.36 -18.12
N VAL A 125 3.30 6.62 -16.84
CA VAL A 125 2.75 5.63 -15.91
C VAL A 125 1.25 5.54 -16.16
N PRO A 126 0.71 4.35 -16.46
CA PRO A 126 -0.73 4.15 -16.54
C PRO A 126 -1.40 4.45 -15.20
N SER A 127 -2.57 5.08 -15.23
CA SER A 127 -3.34 5.35 -14.02
C SER A 127 -3.77 4.05 -13.34
N GLY A 128 -3.78 4.04 -12.01
CA GLY A 128 -4.22 2.90 -11.20
C GLY A 128 -3.37 2.66 -9.95
N PRO A 129 -3.67 1.58 -9.21
CA PRO A 129 -2.99 1.25 -7.97
C PRO A 129 -1.58 0.74 -8.24
N VAL A 130 -0.61 1.36 -7.57
CA VAL A 130 0.81 1.01 -7.65
C VAL A 130 1.45 1.05 -6.27
N ARG A 131 2.65 0.49 -6.16
CA ARG A 131 3.53 0.57 -5.00
C ARG A 131 4.96 0.85 -5.45
N LEU A 132 5.75 1.54 -4.63
CA LEU A 132 7.19 1.62 -4.79
C LEU A 132 7.92 0.63 -3.89
N ARG A 133 8.91 -0.05 -4.46
CA ARG A 133 9.94 -0.82 -3.75
C ARG A 133 11.29 -0.14 -3.97
N LEU A 134 11.91 0.30 -2.89
CA LEU A 134 13.19 1.02 -2.92
C LEU A 134 14.29 0.10 -2.37
N ARG A 135 15.50 0.19 -2.93
CA ARG A 135 16.68 -0.53 -2.43
C ARG A 135 17.82 0.43 -2.14
N SER A 136 18.39 0.28 -0.96
CA SER A 136 19.62 0.95 -0.52
C SER A 136 20.76 -0.07 -0.35
N ASP A 137 21.90 0.38 0.15
CA ASP A 137 22.95 -0.51 0.66
C ASP A 137 22.56 -1.26 1.92
N GLU A 138 21.78 -0.61 2.78
CA GLU A 138 21.53 -1.03 4.15
C GLU A 138 20.27 -1.88 4.27
N GLY A 139 19.41 -1.85 3.25
CA GLY A 139 18.15 -2.59 3.23
C GLY A 139 17.20 -2.17 2.12
N ALA A 140 15.98 -2.69 2.18
CA ALA A 140 14.89 -2.40 1.27
C ALA A 140 13.78 -1.61 1.97
N TYR A 141 12.96 -0.90 1.19
CA TYR A 141 11.82 -0.15 1.68
C TYR A 141 10.62 -0.37 0.78
N LEU A 142 9.43 -0.32 1.36
CA LEU A 142 8.16 -0.45 0.64
C LEU A 142 7.24 0.72 1.00
N THR A 143 6.53 1.26 0.01
CA THR A 143 5.41 2.15 0.30
C THR A 143 4.12 1.33 0.49
N PRO A 144 3.08 1.89 1.13
CA PRO A 144 1.72 1.43 0.93
C PRO A 144 1.32 1.55 -0.54
N GLY A 145 0.21 0.90 -0.92
CA GLY A 145 -0.38 1.13 -2.24
C GLY A 145 -0.91 2.57 -2.34
N PHE A 146 -0.69 3.21 -3.49
CA PHE A 146 -1.24 4.52 -3.81
C PHE A 146 -1.74 4.56 -5.25
N GLU A 147 -2.64 5.49 -5.55
CA GLU A 147 -3.09 5.69 -6.91
C GLU A 147 -2.21 6.70 -7.63
N VAL A 148 -1.80 6.31 -8.84
CA VAL A 148 -1.27 7.22 -9.85
C VAL A 148 -2.41 7.61 -10.76
#